data_AF-A0A8T5S4W7-F1
#
_entry.id   AF-A0A8T5S4W7-F1
#
_cell.length_a   1.000
_cell.length_b   1.000
_cell.length_c   1.000
_cell.angle_alpha   90.00
_cell.angle_beta   90.00
_cell.angle_gamma   90.00
#
_symmetry.space_group_name_H-M   'P 1'
#
loop_
_entity.id
_entity.type
_entity.pdbx_description
1 polymer ?
#
loop_
_entity_poly.entity_id
_entity_poly.type
_entity_poly.pdbx_seq_one_letter_code
_entity_poly.pdbx_strand_id
1 'polypeptide(L)'
;MSTETQIFEYIKNLIDKCEDEEKSGIFFKLEKDKDPLDILGVLDFLKDKIEKWGNNNIFSYIGVLFENTNTLVIGSSNREEATNIIKYVYLSQVIKSSDEIQKLEKKLVDINELEVFLNKEISRNIKVGYPTNPKLELDLKNHIKKLLIS
;
A
#
# COMPACT_ATOMS: atom_id res chain seq x y z
N MET A 1 30.95 -7.12 -5.54
CA MET A 1 29.74 -6.82 -4.75
C MET A 1 28.96 -8.11 -4.58
N SER A 2 28.41 -8.40 -3.41
CA SER A 2 27.52 -9.57 -3.23
C SER A 2 26.16 -9.29 -3.88
N THR A 3 25.46 -10.34 -4.30
CA THR A 3 24.10 -10.28 -4.85
C THR A 3 23.15 -9.52 -3.91
N GLU A 4 23.30 -9.73 -2.60
CA GLU A 4 22.54 -9.04 -1.57
C GLU A 4 22.75 -7.51 -1.58
N THR A 5 24.00 -7.03 -1.76
CA THR A 5 24.27 -5.58 -1.85
C THR A 5 23.63 -4.97 -3.09
N GLN A 6 23.65 -5.67 -4.22
CA GLN A 6 23.01 -5.22 -5.46
C GLN A 6 21.48 -5.18 -5.34
N ILE A 7 20.89 -6.19 -4.67
CA ILE A 7 19.45 -6.22 -4.36
C ILE A 7 19.07 -5.05 -3.48
N PHE A 8 19.85 -4.79 -2.43
CA PHE A 8 19.61 -3.70 -1.51
C PHE A 8 19.65 -2.33 -2.20
N GLU A 9 20.66 -2.07 -3.03
CA GLU A 9 20.78 -0.82 -3.80
C GLU A 9 19.63 -0.63 -4.79
N TYR A 10 19.21 -1.69 -5.47
CA TYR A 10 18.09 -1.60 -6.40
C TYR A 10 16.74 -1.38 -5.68
N ILE A 11 16.51 -2.06 -4.55
CA ILE A 11 15.32 -1.81 -3.72
C ILE A 11 15.30 -0.34 -3.27
N LYS A 12 16.44 0.23 -2.85
CA LYS A 12 16.53 1.66 -2.54
C LYS A 12 16.16 2.54 -3.74
N ASN A 13 16.72 2.26 -4.91
CA ASN A 13 16.39 3.03 -6.11
C ASN A 13 14.90 2.94 -6.46
N LEU A 14 14.24 1.81 -6.21
CA LEU A 14 12.79 1.66 -6.38
C LEU A 14 11.99 2.43 -5.33
N ILE A 15 12.45 2.42 -4.07
CA ILE A 15 11.84 3.21 -2.99
C ILE A 15 11.91 4.69 -3.36
N ASP A 16 13.07 5.19 -3.77
CA ASP A 16 13.27 6.60 -4.13
C ASP A 16 12.34 7.01 -5.29
N LYS A 17 12.14 6.14 -6.28
CA LYS A 17 11.18 6.37 -7.38
C LYS A 17 9.73 6.45 -6.91
N CYS A 18 9.38 5.75 -5.83
CA CYS A 18 8.01 5.70 -5.30
C CYS A 18 7.79 6.66 -4.12
N GLU A 19 8.84 7.25 -3.56
CA GLU A 19 8.79 8.06 -2.32
C GLU A 19 7.93 9.31 -2.46
N ASP A 20 7.90 9.92 -3.65
CA ASP A 20 7.06 11.08 -3.89
C ASP A 20 5.56 10.75 -3.96
N GLU A 21 5.20 9.50 -4.23
CA GLU A 21 3.80 9.07 -4.29
C GLU A 21 3.25 8.57 -2.94
N GLU A 22 4.10 8.21 -1.96
CA GLU A 22 3.65 7.94 -0.59
C GLU A 22 3.08 9.19 0.08
N LYS A 23 3.66 10.36 -0.21
CA LYS A 23 3.16 11.65 0.29
C LYS A 23 1.73 11.94 -0.17
N SER A 24 1.22 11.19 -1.14
CA SER A 24 -0.08 11.37 -1.76
C SER A 24 -1.19 10.44 -1.24
N GLY A 25 -0.91 9.52 -0.32
CA GLY A 25 -1.97 8.67 0.25
C GLY A 25 -1.64 8.06 1.62
N ILE A 26 -2.67 7.64 2.35
CA ILE A 26 -2.51 6.92 3.63
C ILE A 26 -2.56 5.43 3.36
N PHE A 27 -1.58 4.72 3.91
CA PHE A 27 -1.58 3.28 3.98
C PHE A 27 -2.05 2.79 5.35
N PHE A 28 -2.97 1.83 5.36
CA PHE A 28 -3.37 1.09 6.56
C PHE A 28 -3.14 -0.40 6.37
N LYS A 29 -2.41 -0.98 7.32
CA LYS A 29 -2.30 -2.43 7.47
C LYS A 29 -3.42 -2.89 8.40
N LEU A 30 -4.29 -3.76 7.91
CA LEU A 30 -5.33 -4.41 8.71
C LEU A 30 -4.95 -5.86 8.97
N GLU A 31 -4.77 -6.18 10.25
CA GLU A 31 -4.73 -7.58 10.67
C GLU A 31 -6.11 -8.20 10.45
N LYS A 32 -6.12 -9.52 10.20
CA LYS A 32 -7.32 -10.28 9.85
C LYS A 32 -8.45 -10.19 10.89
N ASP A 33 -8.11 -9.93 12.15
CA ASP A 33 -9.02 -9.95 13.28
C ASP A 33 -9.32 -8.55 13.86
N LYS A 34 -8.83 -7.48 13.22
CA LYS A 34 -9.07 -6.08 13.66
C LYS A 34 -10.38 -5.54 13.12
N ASP A 35 -11.05 -4.70 13.92
CA ASP A 35 -12.31 -4.08 13.50
C ASP A 35 -12.02 -3.03 12.42
N PRO A 36 -12.65 -3.14 11.24
CA PRO A 36 -12.57 -2.12 10.19
C PRO A 36 -12.94 -0.70 10.64
N LEU A 37 -13.79 -0.57 11.67
CA LEU A 37 -14.17 0.71 12.28
C LEU A 37 -12.98 1.40 12.96
N ASP A 38 -11.95 0.65 13.36
CA ASP A 38 -10.73 1.22 13.95
C ASP A 38 -10.03 2.18 12.98
N ILE A 39 -10.11 1.91 11.67
CA ILE A 39 -9.57 2.83 10.66
C ILE A 39 -10.37 4.12 10.61
N LEU A 40 -11.70 4.06 10.71
CA LEU A 40 -12.54 5.25 10.68
C LEU A 40 -12.12 6.22 11.79
N GLY A 41 -11.93 5.71 13.01
CA GLY A 41 -11.45 6.53 14.13
C GLY A 41 -10.07 7.15 13.90
N VAL A 42 -9.19 6.50 13.12
CA VAL A 42 -7.88 7.07 12.75
C VAL A 42 -8.00 8.10 11.62
N LEU A 43 -9.00 8.00 10.74
CA LEU A 43 -9.19 8.97 9.65
C LEU A 43 -9.60 10.34 10.16
N ASP A 44 -10.38 10.41 11.25
CA ASP A 44 -10.70 11.67 11.92
C ASP A 44 -9.42 12.43 12.32
N PHE A 45 -8.41 11.70 12.80
CA PHE A 45 -7.11 12.27 13.18
C PHE A 45 -6.26 12.70 11.97
N LEU A 46 -6.47 12.08 10.80
CA LEU A 46 -5.68 12.35 9.59
C LEU A 46 -6.37 13.31 8.60
N LYS A 47 -7.46 13.97 9.03
CA LYS A 47 -8.26 14.90 8.22
C LYS A 47 -7.43 15.86 7.37
N ASP A 48 -6.47 16.57 7.97
CA ASP A 48 -5.64 17.58 7.28
C ASP A 48 -4.86 17.00 6.07
N LYS A 49 -4.46 15.73 6.14
CA LYS A 49 -3.79 15.06 5.02
C LYS A 49 -4.78 14.71 3.92
N ILE A 50 -5.95 14.19 4.30
CA ILE A 50 -7.02 13.82 3.37
C ILE A 50 -7.53 15.06 2.61
N GLU A 51 -7.66 16.20 3.28
CA GLU A 51 -8.04 17.48 2.66
C GLU A 51 -7.03 17.92 1.60
N LYS A 52 -5.72 17.84 1.90
CA LYS A 52 -4.65 18.24 0.97
C LYS A 52 -4.66 17.44 -0.32
N TRP A 53 -5.04 16.17 -0.29
CA TRP A 53 -5.10 15.34 -1.50
C TRP A 53 -6.32 15.62 -2.38
N GLY A 54 -7.35 16.28 -1.84
CA GLY A 54 -8.55 16.66 -2.58
C GLY A 54 -9.35 15.48 -3.15
N ASN A 55 -9.00 14.24 -2.82
CA ASN A 55 -9.66 13.04 -3.29
C ASN A 55 -9.83 12.03 -2.15
N ASN A 56 -10.94 11.29 -2.18
CA ASN A 56 -11.31 10.29 -1.18
C ASN A 56 -11.40 8.89 -1.78
N ASN A 57 -10.62 8.65 -2.85
CA ASN A 57 -10.54 7.33 -3.44
C ASN A 57 -10.00 6.34 -2.42
N ILE A 58 -10.58 5.14 -2.44
CA ILE A 58 -10.19 4.05 -1.57
C ILE A 58 -9.82 2.90 -2.48
N PHE A 59 -8.62 2.38 -2.28
CA PHE A 59 -8.16 1.16 -2.89
C PHE A 59 -7.84 0.16 -1.79
N SER A 60 -8.08 -1.11 -2.08
CA SER A 60 -7.71 -2.21 -1.22
C SER A 60 -6.81 -3.17 -1.96
N TYR A 61 -5.90 -3.79 -1.23
CA TYR A 61 -5.00 -4.81 -1.73
C TYR A 61 -4.97 -5.99 -0.75
N ILE A 62 -5.17 -7.19 -1.29
CA ILE A 62 -5.01 -8.44 -0.54
C ILE A 62 -4.22 -9.39 -1.43
N GLY A 63 -2.95 -9.62 -1.12
CA GLY A 63 -2.12 -10.48 -1.95
C GLY A 63 -0.85 -10.94 -1.25
N VAL A 64 0.02 -11.57 -2.04
CA VAL A 64 1.22 -12.27 -1.57
C VAL A 64 2.22 -11.31 -0.92
N LEU A 65 2.23 -10.01 -1.29
CA LEU A 65 3.21 -9.05 -0.76
C LEU A 65 3.08 -8.83 0.76
N PHE A 66 1.85 -8.84 1.30
CA PHE A 66 1.62 -8.59 2.73
C PHE A 66 1.07 -9.80 3.50
N GLU A 67 0.99 -10.98 2.85
CA GLU A 67 0.58 -12.27 3.41
C GLU A 67 -0.68 -12.23 4.32
N ASN A 68 -1.86 -12.56 3.76
CA ASN A 68 -3.15 -12.60 4.49
C ASN A 68 -3.53 -11.30 5.24
N THR A 69 -2.86 -10.21 4.92
CA THR A 69 -3.11 -8.88 5.48
C THR A 69 -3.86 -8.06 4.44
N ASN A 70 -4.91 -7.39 4.89
CA ASN A 70 -5.62 -6.42 4.07
C ASN A 70 -4.88 -5.09 4.14
N THR A 71 -4.48 -4.58 2.99
CA THR A 71 -3.92 -3.24 2.85
C THR A 71 -5.01 -2.31 2.32
N LEU A 72 -5.17 -1.15 2.95
CA LEU A 72 -5.96 -0.05 2.40
C LEU A 72 -5.07 1.11 2.03
N VAL A 73 -5.39 1.71 0.89
CA VAL A 73 -4.83 2.97 0.42
C VAL A 73 -5.97 3.97 0.30
N ILE A 74 -5.84 5.11 0.96
CA ILE A 74 -6.86 6.17 0.99
C ILE A 74 -6.23 7.47 0.52
N GLY A 75 -6.93 8.21 -0.33
CA GLY A 75 -6.49 9.52 -0.81
C GLY A 75 -5.61 9.51 -2.06
N SER A 76 -5.45 8.35 -2.72
CA SER A 76 -4.73 8.26 -3.99
C SER A 76 -5.61 8.69 -5.17
N SER A 77 -5.12 9.56 -6.02
CA SER A 77 -5.78 10.10 -7.21
C SER A 77 -6.24 9.04 -8.20
N ASN A 78 -5.52 7.91 -8.31
CA ASN A 78 -5.85 6.83 -9.23
C ASN A 78 -5.24 5.47 -8.80
N ARG A 79 -5.49 4.43 -9.62
CA ARG A 79 -5.01 3.06 -9.36
C ARG A 79 -3.48 2.92 -9.47
N GLU A 80 -2.85 3.69 -10.35
CA GLU A 80 -1.40 3.68 -10.54
C GLU A 80 -0.69 4.22 -9.30
N GLU A 81 -1.18 5.35 -8.78
CA GLU A 81 -0.68 5.93 -7.53
C GLU A 81 -0.86 4.99 -6.34
N ALA A 82 -2.04 4.38 -6.23
CA ALA A 82 -2.27 3.36 -5.20
C ALA A 82 -1.29 2.17 -5.33
N THR A 83 -0.93 1.79 -6.57
CA THR A 83 0.05 0.72 -6.83
C THR A 83 1.44 1.12 -6.36
N ASN A 84 1.86 2.36 -6.63
CA ASN A 84 3.17 2.86 -6.21
C ASN A 84 3.27 3.00 -4.69
N ILE A 85 2.20 3.43 -4.02
CA ILE A 85 2.12 3.43 -2.55
C ILE A 85 2.29 2.01 -1.99
N ILE A 86 1.57 1.02 -2.56
CA ILE A 86 1.67 -0.40 -2.14
C ILE A 86 3.11 -0.92 -2.31
N LYS A 87 3.76 -0.62 -3.45
CA LYS A 87 5.16 -0.99 -3.70
C LYS A 87 6.08 -0.33 -2.67
N TYR A 88 5.97 0.98 -2.48
CA TYR A 88 6.80 1.74 -1.55
C TYR A 88 6.75 1.14 -0.16
N VAL A 89 5.54 0.89 0.36
CA VAL A 89 5.36 0.35 1.72
C VAL A 89 5.93 -1.06 1.82
N TYR A 90 5.69 -1.91 0.83
CA TYR A 90 6.23 -3.27 0.81
C TYR A 90 7.77 -3.25 0.81
N LEU A 91 8.38 -2.52 -0.14
CA LEU A 91 9.83 -2.44 -0.28
C LEU A 91 10.49 -1.80 0.94
N SER A 92 9.86 -0.79 1.54
CA SER A 92 10.32 -0.15 2.78
C SER A 92 10.29 -1.07 4.00
N GLN A 93 9.44 -2.10 3.99
CA GLN A 93 9.45 -3.15 5.02
C GLN A 93 10.54 -4.17 4.72
N VAL A 94 10.66 -4.61 3.46
CA VAL A 94 11.69 -5.56 3.02
C VAL A 94 13.08 -5.04 3.36
N ILE A 95 13.39 -3.77 3.05
CA ILE A 95 14.73 -3.21 3.28
C ILE A 95 15.11 -3.10 4.76
N LYS A 96 14.12 -3.12 5.67
CA LYS A 96 14.34 -3.10 7.12
C LYS A 96 14.59 -4.49 7.71
N SER A 97 14.51 -5.56 6.91
CA SER A 97 14.64 -6.95 7.36
C SER A 97 15.52 -7.77 6.39
N SER A 98 16.70 -8.16 6.85
CA SER A 98 17.61 -9.04 6.09
C SER A 98 16.94 -10.36 5.69
N ASP A 99 16.08 -10.90 6.57
CA ASP A 99 15.36 -12.15 6.32
C ASP A 99 14.35 -12.00 5.18
N GLU A 100 13.70 -10.83 5.07
CA GLU A 100 12.78 -10.54 3.96
C GLU A 100 13.53 -10.35 2.64
N ILE A 101 14.72 -9.75 2.67
CA ILE A 101 15.60 -9.65 1.50
C ILE A 101 15.99 -11.05 1.01
N GLN A 102 16.38 -11.95 1.90
CA GLN A 102 16.72 -13.34 1.53
C GLN A 102 15.51 -14.12 1.01
N LYS A 103 14.31 -13.91 1.56
CA LYS A 103 13.06 -14.50 1.04
C LYS A 103 12.75 -13.98 -0.37
N LEU A 104 12.98 -12.70 -0.62
CA LEU A 104 12.80 -12.07 -1.93
C LEU A 104 13.80 -12.64 -2.93
N GLU A 105 15.07 -12.75 -2.56
CA GLU A 105 16.14 -13.36 -3.37
C GLU A 105 15.80 -14.80 -3.76
N LYS A 106 15.22 -15.60 -2.86
CA LYS A 106 14.77 -16.96 -3.19
C LYS A 106 13.59 -17.02 -4.17
N LYS A 107 12.79 -15.95 -4.26
CA LYS A 107 11.62 -15.86 -5.14
C LYS A 107 11.95 -15.31 -6.52
N LEU A 108 13.07 -14.60 -6.66
CA LEU A 108 13.46 -13.90 -7.88
C LEU A 108 14.74 -14.50 -8.45
N VAL A 109 14.73 -14.86 -9.73
CA VAL A 109 15.92 -15.39 -10.39
C VAL A 109 16.86 -14.26 -10.82
N ASP A 110 16.28 -13.10 -11.14
CA ASP A 110 16.98 -11.86 -11.49
C ASP A 110 16.24 -10.66 -10.90
N ILE A 111 16.99 -9.60 -10.59
CA ILE A 111 16.49 -8.35 -10.06
C ILE A 111 15.55 -7.61 -11.02
N ASN A 112 15.74 -7.82 -12.32
CA ASN A 112 14.86 -7.30 -13.36
C ASN A 112 13.44 -7.91 -13.30
N GLU A 113 13.26 -9.07 -12.64
CA GLU A 113 11.96 -9.69 -12.44
C GLU A 113 11.17 -9.07 -11.27
N LEU A 114 11.81 -8.30 -10.38
CA LEU A 114 11.17 -7.71 -9.20
C LEU A 114 10.03 -6.76 -9.61
N GLU A 115 10.31 -5.79 -10.48
CA GLU A 115 9.29 -4.83 -10.93
C GLU A 115 8.12 -5.54 -11.64
N VAL A 116 8.42 -6.53 -12.47
CA VAL A 116 7.40 -7.33 -13.18
C VAL A 116 6.54 -8.10 -12.19
N PHE A 117 7.14 -8.74 -11.19
CA PHE A 117 6.46 -9.45 -10.12
C PHE A 117 5.55 -8.50 -9.32
N LEU A 118 6.08 -7.38 -8.84
CA LEU A 118 5.33 -6.37 -8.09
C LEU A 118 4.12 -5.88 -8.90
N ASN A 119 4.33 -5.46 -10.14
CA ASN A 119 3.27 -4.96 -11.01
C ASN A 119 2.17 -6.01 -11.23
N LYS A 120 2.57 -7.25 -11.51
CA LYS A 120 1.64 -8.36 -11.76
C LYS A 120 0.84 -8.72 -10.51
N GLU A 121 1.50 -8.82 -9.37
CA GLU A 121 0.88 -9.19 -8.10
C GLU A 121 -0.05 -8.10 -7.59
N ILE A 122 0.35 -6.83 -7.67
CA ILE A 122 -0.50 -5.69 -7.26
C ILE A 122 -1.69 -5.58 -8.17
N SER A 123 -1.49 -5.62 -9.49
CA SER A 123 -2.58 -5.47 -10.46
C SER A 123 -3.68 -6.51 -10.30
N ARG A 124 -3.33 -7.75 -9.96
CA ARG A 124 -4.29 -8.85 -9.74
C ARG A 124 -5.16 -8.68 -8.50
N ASN A 125 -4.61 -8.03 -7.48
CA ASN A 125 -5.17 -8.05 -6.14
C ASN A 125 -5.68 -6.68 -5.67
N ILE A 126 -5.28 -5.60 -6.34
CA ILE A 126 -5.78 -4.25 -6.04
C ILE A 126 -7.22 -4.08 -6.57
N LYS A 127 -8.10 -3.58 -5.71
CA LYS A 127 -9.50 -3.30 -6.00
C LYS A 127 -9.89 -1.92 -5.51
N VAL A 128 -10.96 -1.37 -6.07
CA VAL A 128 -11.60 -0.15 -5.53
C VAL A 128 -12.46 -0.55 -4.34
N GLY A 129 -12.43 0.25 -3.29
CA GLY A 129 -13.22 0.04 -2.09
C GLY A 129 -12.54 -0.80 -1.03
N TYR A 130 -13.29 -1.15 0.01
CA TYR A 130 -12.81 -1.97 1.12
C TYR A 130 -12.67 -3.44 0.68
N PRO A 131 -11.66 -4.18 1.15
CA PRO A 131 -11.52 -5.57 0.76
C PRO A 131 -12.73 -6.36 1.26
N THR A 132 -13.44 -6.97 0.30
CA THR A 132 -14.48 -7.99 0.48
C THR A 132 -15.77 -7.57 1.22
N ASN A 133 -16.00 -6.27 1.47
CA ASN A 133 -17.22 -5.81 2.14
C ASN A 133 -17.79 -4.48 1.59
N PRO A 134 -18.87 -4.52 0.79
CA PRO A 134 -19.51 -3.33 0.23
C PRO A 134 -20.12 -2.38 1.27
N LYS A 135 -20.58 -2.92 2.41
CA LYS A 135 -21.16 -2.09 3.48
C LYS A 135 -20.08 -1.24 4.15
N LEU A 136 -18.94 -1.86 4.47
CA LEU A 136 -17.80 -1.15 5.06
C LEU A 136 -17.21 -0.12 4.09
N GLU A 137 -17.17 -0.44 2.78
CA GLU A 137 -16.78 0.54 1.77
C GLU A 137 -17.70 1.77 1.79
N LEU A 138 -19.01 1.57 1.83
CA LEU A 138 -19.98 2.66 1.86
C LEU A 138 -19.85 3.49 3.14
N ASP A 139 -19.72 2.83 4.29
CA ASP A 139 -19.57 3.49 5.59
C ASP A 139 -18.27 4.32 5.64
N LEU A 140 -17.16 3.76 5.15
CA LEU A 140 -15.88 4.44 5.02
C LEU A 140 -15.96 5.64 4.07
N LYS A 141 -16.56 5.48 2.88
CA LYS A 141 -16.79 6.59 1.94
C LYS A 141 -17.63 7.70 2.56
N ASN A 142 -18.70 7.34 3.27
CA ASN A 142 -19.57 8.31 3.92
C ASN A 142 -18.87 9.05 5.06
N HIS A 143 -18.07 8.35 5.85
CA HIS A 143 -17.30 8.93 6.93
C HIS A 143 -16.25 9.92 6.40
N ILE A 144 -15.46 9.53 5.39
CA ILE A 144 -14.49 10.45 4.74
C ILE A 144 -15.21 11.66 4.13
N LYS A 145 -16.36 11.47 3.48
CA LYS A 145 -17.15 12.61 2.95
C LYS A 145 -17.59 13.56 4.06
N LYS A 146 -18.08 13.04 5.19
CA LYS A 146 -18.48 13.87 6.33
C LYS A 146 -17.29 14.67 6.85
N LEU A 147 -16.14 14.02 7.01
CA LEU A 147 -14.91 14.64 7.49
C LEU A 147 -14.45 15.83 6.66
N LEU A 148 -14.59 15.76 5.33
CA LEU A 148 -14.14 16.78 4.39
C LEU A 148 -15.16 17.92 4.16
N ILE A 149 -16.41 17.74 4.56
CA ILE A 149 -17.49 18.74 4.38
C ILE A 149 -17.71 19.57 5.66
N SER A 150 -17.37 19.02 6.83
CA SER A 150 -17.42 19.68 8.14
C SER A 150 -16.26 20.62 8.40
#